data_AF-A0A3D9UAR2-F1
#
_entry.id   AF-A0A3D9UAR2-F1
#
_cell.length_a   1.000
_cell.length_b   1.000
_cell.length_c   1.000
_cell.angle_alpha   90.00
_cell.angle_beta   90.00
_cell.angle_gamma   90.00
#
_symmetry.space_group_name_H-M   'P 1'
#
loop_
_entity.id
_entity.type
_entity.pdbx_description
1 polymer ?
#
loop_
_entity_poly.entity_id
_entity_poly.type
_entity_poly.pdbx_seq_one_letter_code
_entity_poly.pdbx_strand_id
1 'polypeptide(L)'
;MNPIFLPAPDDAGTVLHEALFTAQVTGLRQHLTAPQSLLTETLMVCEAATMTEVVQRLKVIHLLGDWPVPAQLSGQRGGTFFPQTVMIVDAQDRNVLGGRFEEEIVWAQPATLTSERLSLERQQQRLCQAAMLEQSWQNTLAARALWHQAHLLSLHLVSSRYEQCGDVRDILRHGVSVSIPVAA
;
A
#
# COMPACT_ATOMS: atom_id res chain seq x y z
N MET A 1 53.35 19.86 -19.01
CA MET A 1 52.45 20.45 -18.01
C MET A 1 51.06 19.85 -18.25
N ASN A 2 50.58 19.00 -17.36
CA ASN A 2 49.25 18.40 -17.45
C ASN A 2 48.27 19.23 -16.63
N PRO A 3 47.10 19.64 -17.16
CA PRO A 3 46.07 20.25 -16.33
C PRO A 3 45.45 19.17 -15.43
N ILE A 4 45.34 19.47 -14.14
CA ILE A 4 44.60 18.68 -13.17
C ILE A 4 43.12 18.97 -13.43
N PHE A 5 42.37 17.96 -13.87
CA PHE A 5 40.91 18.03 -13.90
C PHE A 5 40.40 17.80 -12.46
N LEU A 6 39.91 18.87 -11.84
CA LEU A 6 39.09 18.75 -10.65
C LEU A 6 37.72 18.18 -11.09
N PRO A 7 37.16 17.18 -10.39
CA PRO A 7 35.78 16.77 -10.64
C PRO A 7 34.86 17.97 -10.37
N ALA A 8 34.05 18.33 -11.36
CA ALA A 8 32.97 19.27 -11.16
C ALA A 8 32.04 18.73 -10.07
N PRO A 9 31.48 19.58 -9.19
CA PRO A 9 30.41 19.13 -8.30
C PRO A 9 29.26 18.68 -9.20
N ASP A 10 28.95 17.38 -9.17
CA ASP A 10 27.78 16.82 -9.84
C ASP A 10 26.56 17.64 -9.43
N ASP A 11 25.87 18.15 -10.46
CA ASP A 11 24.59 18.85 -10.46
C ASP A 11 23.85 18.88 -9.12
N ALA A 12 24.12 19.92 -8.33
CA ALA A 12 23.12 20.52 -7.46
C ALA A 12 22.03 21.13 -8.33
N GLY A 13 21.18 20.29 -8.92
CA GLY A 13 20.25 20.75 -9.96
C GLY A 13 19.22 19.75 -10.45
N THR A 14 19.23 18.50 -10.00
CA THR A 14 18.02 17.68 -10.11
C THR A 14 17.11 18.07 -8.97
N VAL A 15 16.00 18.72 -9.32
CA VAL A 15 14.80 18.83 -8.49
C VAL A 15 14.65 17.49 -7.79
N LEU A 16 14.95 17.44 -6.49
CA LEU A 16 14.49 16.37 -5.62
C LEU A 16 12.98 16.42 -5.84
N HIS A 17 12.43 15.55 -6.68
CA HIS A 17 11.03 15.19 -6.50
C HIS A 17 10.98 14.76 -5.04
N GLU A 18 10.36 15.61 -4.21
CA GLU A 18 10.09 15.31 -2.83
C GLU A 18 9.66 13.85 -2.80
N ALA A 19 10.31 13.03 -1.98
CA ALA A 19 10.05 11.60 -1.94
C ALA A 19 8.63 11.43 -1.40
N LEU A 20 7.65 11.48 -2.30
CA LEU A 20 6.24 11.42 -1.96
C LEU A 20 5.88 9.95 -1.81
N PHE A 21 5.37 9.64 -0.64
CA PHE A 21 4.83 8.34 -0.28
C PHE A 21 3.31 8.42 -0.39
N THR A 22 2.72 7.43 -1.02
CA THR A 22 1.29 7.42 -1.29
C THR A 22 0.64 6.16 -0.72
N ALA A 23 -0.42 6.32 0.07
CA ALA A 23 -1.20 5.21 0.59
C ALA A 23 -2.27 4.78 -0.43
N GLN A 24 -2.16 3.54 -0.89
CA GLN A 24 -3.15 2.84 -1.70
C GLN A 24 -3.94 1.89 -0.80
N VAL A 25 -5.25 2.12 -0.67
CA VAL A 25 -6.12 1.28 0.17
C VAL A 25 -7.07 0.49 -0.71
N THR A 26 -6.95 -0.83 -0.64
CA THR A 26 -7.87 -1.74 -1.32
C THR A 26 -8.92 -2.24 -0.35
N GLY A 27 -10.18 -2.15 -0.75
CA GLY A 27 -11.32 -2.53 0.06
C GLY A 27 -12.53 -2.94 -0.77
N LEU A 28 -13.66 -3.13 -0.10
CA LEU A 28 -14.94 -3.45 -0.71
C LEU A 28 -15.87 -2.24 -0.65
N ARG A 29 -16.49 -1.89 -1.77
CA ARG A 29 -17.57 -0.92 -1.83
C ARG A 29 -18.90 -1.61 -2.05
N GLN A 30 -19.91 -1.25 -1.27
CA GLN A 30 -21.28 -1.66 -1.53
C GLN A 30 -21.82 -1.01 -2.80
N HIS A 31 -22.37 -1.83 -3.70
CA HIS A 31 -23.04 -1.35 -4.88
C HIS A 31 -24.42 -0.77 -4.50
N LEU A 32 -24.64 0.51 -4.79
CA LEU A 32 -25.87 1.23 -4.38
C LEU A 32 -27.15 0.58 -4.94
N THR A 33 -27.12 0.11 -6.20
CA THR A 33 -28.29 -0.50 -6.87
C THR A 33 -28.47 -1.99 -6.57
N ALA A 34 -27.45 -2.62 -5.98
CA ALA A 34 -27.46 -4.05 -5.68
C ALA A 34 -26.70 -4.25 -4.36
N PRO A 35 -27.35 -3.99 -3.20
CA PRO A 35 -26.67 -3.94 -1.90
C PRO A 35 -25.91 -5.21 -1.52
N GLN A 36 -26.26 -6.34 -2.14
CA GLN A 36 -25.59 -7.63 -1.98
C GLN A 36 -24.33 -7.78 -2.84
N SER A 37 -24.06 -6.86 -3.76
CA SER A 37 -22.89 -6.85 -4.63
C SER A 37 -21.81 -5.96 -4.03
N LEU A 38 -20.67 -6.57 -3.69
CA LEU A 38 -19.48 -5.89 -3.23
C LEU A 38 -18.48 -5.80 -4.39
N LEU A 39 -18.02 -4.59 -4.66
CA LEU A 39 -16.98 -4.31 -5.64
C LEU A 39 -15.65 -4.10 -4.94
N THR A 40 -14.61 -4.80 -5.37
CA THR A 40 -13.25 -4.51 -4.92
C THR A 40 -12.76 -3.24 -5.60
N GLU A 41 -12.26 -2.30 -4.80
CA GLU A 41 -11.78 -1.01 -5.29
C GLU A 41 -10.53 -0.59 -4.52
N THR A 42 -9.61 0.07 -5.23
CA THR A 42 -8.39 0.64 -4.65
C THR A 42 -8.48 2.16 -4.71
N LEU A 43 -8.32 2.80 -3.56
CA LEU A 43 -8.35 4.24 -3.39
C LEU A 43 -6.95 4.77 -3.12
N MET A 44 -6.62 5.88 -3.78
CA MET A 44 -5.45 6.70 -3.43
C MET A 44 -5.87 7.63 -2.29
N VAL A 45 -5.40 7.36 -1.07
CA VAL A 45 -6.01 7.95 0.13
C VAL A 45 -5.30 9.22 0.57
N CYS A 46 -3.98 9.16 0.69
CA CYS A 46 -3.16 10.28 1.10
C CYS A 46 -1.75 10.17 0.55
N GLU A 47 -1.10 11.32 0.47
CA GLU A 47 0.27 11.49 0.03
C GLU A 47 1.00 12.38 1.04
N ALA A 48 2.27 12.06 1.33
CA ALA A 48 3.12 12.88 2.18
C ALA A 48 4.61 12.63 1.90
N ALA A 49 5.46 13.58 2.29
CA ALA A 49 6.91 13.50 2.10
C ALA A 49 7.61 12.49 3.04
N THR A 50 6.91 12.02 4.08
CA THR A 50 7.45 11.02 5.02
C THR A 50 6.46 9.90 5.25
N MET A 51 6.96 8.69 5.45
CA MET A 51 6.13 7.52 5.70
C MET A 51 5.39 7.61 7.05
N THR A 52 6.02 8.18 8.08
CA THR A 52 5.37 8.43 9.38
C THR A 52 4.14 9.30 9.22
N GLU A 53 4.22 10.35 8.42
CA GLU A 53 3.08 11.23 8.15
C GLU A 53 1.97 10.51 7.37
N VAL A 54 2.32 9.72 6.34
CA VAL A 54 1.34 8.88 5.63
C VAL A 54 0.60 7.96 6.61
N VAL A 55 1.34 7.27 7.48
CA VAL A 55 0.75 6.36 8.48
C VAL A 55 -0.14 7.08 9.48
N GLN A 56 0.27 8.26 9.97
CA GLN A 56 -0.56 9.05 10.88
C GLN A 56 -1.85 9.52 10.21
N ARG A 57 -1.76 10.07 9.00
CA ARG A 57 -2.94 10.49 8.22
C ARG A 57 -3.88 9.31 7.97
N LEU A 58 -3.32 8.16 7.61
CA LEU A 58 -4.10 6.94 7.36
C LEU A 58 -4.81 6.44 8.62
N LYS A 59 -4.16 6.49 9.79
CA LYS A 59 -4.79 6.15 11.07
C LYS A 59 -5.97 7.06 11.38
N VAL A 60 -5.83 8.37 11.14
CA VAL A 60 -6.92 9.33 11.34
C VAL A 60 -8.09 9.01 10.39
N ILE A 61 -7.83 8.76 9.12
CA ILE A 61 -8.86 8.40 8.13
C ILE A 61 -9.57 7.10 8.53
N HIS A 62 -8.82 6.08 8.97
CA HIS A 62 -9.39 4.83 9.44
C HIS A 62 -10.29 5.02 10.67
N LEU A 63 -9.84 5.81 11.65
CA LEU A 63 -10.58 6.09 12.88
C LEU A 63 -11.88 6.85 12.60
N LEU A 64 -11.85 7.83 11.70
CA LEU A 64 -13.01 8.65 11.36
C LEU A 64 -13.95 7.97 10.35
N GLY A 65 -13.45 6.99 9.58
CA GLY A 65 -14.19 6.38 8.47
C GLY A 65 -14.32 7.29 7.24
N ASP A 66 -13.56 8.39 7.20
CA ASP A 66 -13.62 9.45 6.18
C ASP A 66 -12.83 9.07 4.92
N TRP A 67 -13.21 7.94 4.30
CA TRP A 67 -12.55 7.45 3.10
C TRP A 67 -12.82 8.37 1.90
N PRO A 68 -11.79 8.75 1.12
CA PRO A 68 -11.94 9.64 -0.04
C PRO A 68 -12.52 8.88 -1.24
N VAL A 69 -13.75 8.41 -1.08
CA VAL A 69 -14.54 7.74 -2.10
C VAL A 69 -14.94 8.80 -3.15
N PRO A 70 -14.56 8.64 -4.43
CA PRO A 70 -14.97 9.56 -5.47
C PRO A 70 -16.49 9.67 -5.51
N ALA A 71 -17.01 10.88 -5.27
CA ALA A 71 -18.41 11.18 -5.54
C ALA A 71 -18.57 11.15 -7.06
N GLN A 72 -19.12 10.06 -7.60
CA GLN A 72 -19.47 10.05 -9.01
C GLN A 72 -20.48 11.18 -9.27
N LEU A 73 -20.25 11.91 -10.37
CA LEU A 73 -21.05 13.04 -10.86
C LEU A 73 -22.50 12.59 -11.17
N SER A 74 -23.32 12.34 -10.16
CA SER A 74 -24.74 12.02 -10.32
C SER A 74 -25.54 12.05 -9.01
N GLY A 75 -25.24 12.95 -8.07
CA GLY A 75 -26.15 13.22 -6.93
C GLY A 75 -26.47 12.02 -6.01
N GLN A 76 -25.77 10.90 -6.15
CA GLN A 76 -25.97 9.72 -5.30
C GLN A 76 -24.99 9.76 -4.13
N ARG A 77 -25.52 9.67 -2.90
CA ARG A 77 -24.72 9.47 -1.70
C ARG A 77 -23.86 8.22 -1.90
N GLY A 78 -22.54 8.38 -1.81
CA GLY A 78 -21.56 7.32 -2.05
C GLY A 78 -21.82 6.09 -1.17
N GLY A 79 -21.65 4.90 -1.73
CA GLY A 79 -21.76 3.65 -0.99
C GLY A 79 -20.66 3.50 0.07
N THR A 80 -20.95 2.76 1.13
CA THR A 80 -20.00 2.49 2.22
C THR A 80 -18.78 1.73 1.68
N PHE A 81 -17.59 2.20 2.05
CA PHE A 81 -16.32 1.56 1.74
C PHE A 81 -15.77 0.85 2.98
N PHE A 82 -15.41 -0.42 2.80
CA PHE A 82 -14.87 -1.29 3.84
C PHE A 82 -13.39 -1.55 3.49
N PRO A 83 -12.45 -0.85 4.11
CA PRO A 83 -11.03 -1.03 3.83
C PRO A 83 -10.60 -2.46 4.22
N GLN A 84 -9.69 -3.06 3.46
CA GLN A 84 -9.18 -4.42 3.76
C GLN A 84 -7.66 -4.43 3.87
N THR A 85 -6.97 -3.76 2.96
CA THR A 85 -5.51 -3.74 2.91
C THR A 85 -5.01 -2.36 2.53
N VAL A 86 -3.79 -2.04 2.95
CA VAL A 86 -3.05 -0.86 2.52
C VAL A 86 -1.70 -1.25 1.97
N MET A 87 -1.27 -0.56 0.92
CA MET A 87 0.12 -0.48 0.48
C MET A 87 0.55 0.98 0.46
N ILE A 88 1.66 1.28 1.11
CA ILE A 88 2.36 2.56 0.95
C ILE A 88 3.40 2.34 -0.13
N VAL A 89 3.32 3.14 -1.18
CA VAL A 89 4.27 3.11 -2.29
C VAL A 89 5.06 4.42 -2.35
N ASP A 90 6.25 4.38 -2.92
CA ASP A 90 6.99 5.60 -3.25
C ASP A 90 6.57 6.16 -4.62
N ALA A 91 7.16 7.29 -5.01
CA ALA A 91 6.93 7.94 -6.30
C ALA A 91 7.29 7.09 -7.54
N GLN A 92 7.95 5.93 -7.37
CA GLN A 92 8.21 4.96 -8.44
C GLN A 92 7.34 3.70 -8.32
N ASP A 93 6.23 3.78 -7.56
CA ASP A 93 5.28 2.69 -7.32
C ASP A 93 5.93 1.46 -6.66
N ARG A 94 7.06 1.66 -5.96
CA ARG A 94 7.69 0.57 -5.22
C ARG A 94 7.02 0.45 -3.85
N ASN A 95 6.65 -0.78 -3.49
CA ASN A 95 6.09 -1.06 -2.17
C ASN A 95 7.10 -0.72 -1.06
N VAL A 96 6.70 0.16 -0.15
CA VAL A 96 7.47 0.61 1.01
C VAL A 96 6.97 -0.10 2.26
N LEU A 97 5.65 -0.26 2.41
CA LEU A 97 5.04 -0.91 3.55
C LEU A 97 3.64 -1.44 3.21
N GLY A 98 3.37 -2.71 3.52
CA GLY A 98 2.05 -3.31 3.37
C GLY A 98 1.37 -3.56 4.70
N GLY A 99 0.04 -3.53 4.74
CA GLY A 99 -0.75 -3.78 5.95
C GLY A 99 -2.18 -4.20 5.68
N ARG A 100 -2.86 -4.63 6.73
CA ARG A 100 -4.27 -5.04 6.73
C ARG A 100 -5.06 -4.19 7.72
N PHE A 101 -6.32 -3.90 7.37
CA PHE A 101 -7.25 -3.23 8.28
C PHE A 101 -8.01 -4.28 9.08
N GLU A 102 -7.91 -4.20 10.40
CA GLU A 102 -8.72 -4.90 11.38
C GLU A 102 -9.33 -3.81 12.31
N GLU A 103 -9.29 -3.95 13.64
CA GLU A 103 -9.58 -2.82 14.56
C GLU A 103 -8.53 -1.71 14.44
N GLU A 104 -7.26 -2.09 14.24
CA GLU A 104 -6.15 -1.22 13.90
C GLU A 104 -5.49 -1.70 12.58
N ILE A 105 -4.53 -0.93 12.10
CA ILE A 105 -3.74 -1.32 10.92
C ILE A 105 -2.65 -2.29 11.35
N VAL A 106 -2.77 -3.55 10.95
CA VAL A 106 -1.77 -4.59 11.20
C VAL A 106 -0.77 -4.60 10.04
N TRP A 107 0.45 -4.17 10.31
CA TRP A 107 1.50 -4.11 9.31
C TRP A 107 2.09 -5.50 9.02
N ALA A 108 2.25 -5.81 7.73
CA ALA A 108 2.85 -7.04 7.27
C ALA A 108 4.36 -7.00 7.52
N GLN A 109 4.91 -8.07 8.11
CA GLN A 109 6.35 -8.18 8.28
C GLN A 109 7.02 -8.38 6.92
N PRO A 110 7.97 -7.52 6.51
CA PRO A 110 8.67 -7.66 5.25
C PRO A 110 9.46 -8.98 5.19
N ALA A 111 9.45 -9.63 4.03
CA ALA A 111 10.34 -10.75 3.79
C ALA A 111 11.78 -10.24 3.64
N THR A 112 12.64 -10.53 4.61
CA THR A 112 14.02 -10.01 4.67
C THR A 112 15.05 -10.94 4.02
N LEU A 113 14.71 -12.21 3.85
CA LEU A 113 15.62 -13.19 3.24
C LEU A 113 15.37 -13.27 1.73
N THR A 114 16.44 -13.19 0.92
CA THR A 114 16.32 -13.28 -0.55
C THR A 114 15.59 -14.54 -1.02
N SER A 115 15.83 -15.69 -0.37
CA SER A 115 15.16 -16.95 -0.70
C SER A 115 13.66 -16.93 -0.40
N GLU A 116 13.26 -16.30 0.71
CA GLU A 116 11.87 -16.11 1.10
C GLU A 116 11.16 -15.18 0.12
N ARG A 117 11.78 -14.05 -0.21
CA ARG A 117 11.27 -13.09 -1.21
C ARG A 117 11.01 -13.76 -2.56
N LEU A 118 12.01 -14.48 -3.08
CA LEU A 118 11.88 -15.22 -4.33
C LEU A 118 10.77 -16.28 -4.27
N SER A 119 10.60 -16.94 -3.12
CA SER A 119 9.52 -17.90 -2.90
C SER A 119 8.14 -17.23 -2.94
N LEU A 120 7.99 -16.10 -2.26
CA LEU A 120 6.78 -15.29 -2.23
C LEU A 120 6.43 -14.73 -3.61
N GLU A 121 7.40 -14.16 -4.33
CA GLU A 121 7.22 -13.66 -5.70
C GLU A 121 6.75 -14.78 -6.64
N ARG A 122 7.37 -15.96 -6.56
CA ARG A 122 6.93 -17.13 -7.34
C ARG A 122 5.54 -17.62 -6.97
N GLN A 123 5.19 -17.59 -5.68
CA GLN A 123 3.86 -17.96 -5.23
C GLN A 123 2.81 -16.95 -5.72
N GLN A 124 3.10 -15.65 -5.61
CA GLN A 124 2.26 -14.58 -6.11
C GLN A 124 2.04 -14.72 -7.63
N GLN A 125 3.11 -14.90 -8.40
CA GLN A 125 3.02 -15.05 -9.86
C GLN A 125 2.16 -16.27 -10.25
N ARG A 126 2.30 -17.39 -9.54
CA ARG A 126 1.46 -18.58 -9.75
C ARG A 126 -0.01 -18.31 -9.46
N LEU A 127 -0.32 -17.61 -8.38
CA LEU A 127 -1.70 -17.23 -8.05
C LEU A 127 -2.30 -16.30 -9.11
N CYS A 128 -1.54 -15.30 -9.58
CA CYS A 128 -1.97 -14.42 -10.67
C CYS A 128 -2.23 -15.19 -11.97
N GLN A 129 -1.36 -16.15 -12.33
CA GLN A 129 -1.56 -17.01 -13.49
C GLN A 129 -2.80 -17.88 -13.35
N ALA A 130 -3.00 -18.51 -12.19
CA ALA A 130 -4.20 -19.29 -11.91
C ALA A 130 -5.46 -18.43 -11.98
N ALA A 131 -5.42 -17.20 -11.45
CA ALA A 131 -6.55 -16.26 -11.50
C ALA A 131 -6.93 -15.90 -12.95
N MET A 132 -5.94 -15.63 -13.80
CA MET A 132 -6.18 -15.38 -15.23
C MET A 132 -6.84 -16.58 -15.92
N LEU A 133 -6.41 -17.81 -15.59
CA LEU A 133 -7.01 -19.03 -16.12
C LEU A 133 -8.48 -19.18 -15.67
N GLU A 134 -8.76 -19.04 -14.37
CA GLU A 134 -10.14 -19.09 -13.84
C GLU A 134 -11.04 -18.03 -14.49
N GLN A 135 -10.52 -16.81 -14.70
CA GLN A 135 -11.26 -15.75 -15.38
C GLN A 135 -11.57 -16.10 -16.83
N SER A 136 -10.63 -16.72 -17.54
CA SER A 136 -10.84 -17.16 -18.93
C SER A 136 -11.98 -18.19 -19.06
N TRP A 137 -12.25 -18.94 -17.98
CA TRP A 137 -13.36 -19.87 -17.87
C TRP A 137 -14.62 -19.26 -17.23
N GLN A 138 -14.65 -17.93 -17.10
CA GLN A 138 -15.74 -17.16 -16.50
C GLN A 138 -16.00 -17.49 -15.01
N ASN A 139 -15.05 -18.13 -14.33
CA ASN A 139 -15.12 -18.39 -12.89
C ASN A 139 -14.65 -17.16 -12.10
N THR A 140 -15.43 -16.09 -12.16
CA THR A 140 -15.04 -14.77 -11.62
C THR A 140 -14.79 -14.78 -10.12
N LEU A 141 -15.53 -15.61 -9.36
CA LEU A 141 -15.37 -15.71 -7.90
C LEU A 141 -14.05 -16.37 -7.52
N ALA A 142 -13.70 -17.49 -8.16
CA ALA A 142 -12.41 -18.16 -7.90
C ALA A 142 -11.24 -17.27 -8.33
N ALA A 143 -11.33 -16.65 -9.50
CA ALA A 143 -10.32 -15.71 -9.97
C ALA A 143 -10.10 -14.56 -8.97
N ARG A 144 -11.20 -13.95 -8.46
CA ARG A 144 -11.14 -12.91 -7.42
C ARG A 144 -10.48 -13.38 -6.14
N ALA A 145 -10.80 -14.59 -5.67
CA ALA A 145 -10.15 -15.16 -4.49
C ALA A 145 -8.63 -15.34 -4.70
N LEU A 146 -8.21 -15.80 -5.88
CA LEU A 146 -6.80 -15.97 -6.23
C LEU A 146 -6.05 -14.64 -6.33
N TRP A 147 -6.63 -13.61 -6.97
CA TRP A 147 -6.03 -12.27 -6.97
C TRP A 147 -5.94 -11.68 -5.57
N HIS A 148 -6.97 -11.88 -4.75
CA HIS A 148 -6.93 -11.42 -3.35
C HIS A 148 -5.80 -12.11 -2.58
N GLN A 149 -5.63 -13.42 -2.72
CA GLN A 149 -4.50 -14.14 -2.11
C GLN A 149 -3.15 -13.63 -2.63
N ALA A 150 -3.01 -13.39 -3.93
CA ALA A 150 -1.78 -12.82 -4.51
C ALA A 150 -1.48 -11.41 -3.97
N HIS A 151 -2.53 -10.60 -3.76
CA HIS A 151 -2.44 -9.28 -3.15
C HIS A 151 -2.00 -9.36 -1.69
N LEU A 152 -2.54 -10.30 -0.91
CA LEU A 152 -2.09 -10.49 0.48
C LEU A 152 -0.60 -10.85 0.57
N LEU A 153 -0.08 -11.63 -0.38
CA LEU A 153 1.36 -11.92 -0.44
C LEU A 153 2.19 -10.68 -0.81
N SER A 154 1.65 -9.78 -1.63
CA SER A 154 2.34 -8.55 -2.06
C SER A 154 2.65 -7.63 -0.88
N LEU A 155 1.83 -7.65 0.17
CA LEU A 155 2.01 -6.83 1.37
C LEU A 155 3.36 -7.07 2.05
N HIS A 156 3.90 -8.29 1.93
CA HIS A 156 5.19 -8.69 2.50
C HIS A 156 6.39 -8.38 1.58
N LEU A 157 6.14 -8.08 0.31
CA LEU A 157 7.16 -7.80 -0.71
C LEU A 157 7.54 -6.30 -0.71
N VAL A 158 8.07 -5.82 0.41
CA VAL A 158 8.64 -4.46 0.51
C VAL A 158 9.90 -4.37 -0.34
N SER A 159 10.15 -3.25 -1.01
CA SER A 159 11.36 -3.07 -1.81
C SER A 159 12.62 -3.12 -0.92
N SER A 160 13.67 -3.78 -1.39
CA SER A 160 14.94 -3.95 -0.65
C SER A 160 15.58 -2.63 -0.20
N ARG A 161 15.27 -1.53 -0.89
CA ARG A 161 15.71 -0.17 -0.52
C ARG A 161 15.17 0.30 0.84
N TYR A 162 14.03 -0.25 1.28
CA TYR A 162 13.33 0.17 2.49
C TYR A 162 13.44 -0.86 3.64
N GLU A 163 14.03 -2.03 3.40
CA GLU A 163 14.22 -3.07 4.44
C GLU A 163 15.04 -2.58 5.64
N GLN A 164 16.02 -1.71 5.40
CA GLN A 164 16.90 -1.16 6.43
C GLN A 164 16.50 0.26 6.86
N CYS A 165 15.40 0.79 6.34
CA CYS A 165 14.92 2.13 6.68
C CYS A 165 14.48 2.18 8.15
N GLY A 166 15.02 3.14 8.91
CA GLY A 166 14.71 3.32 10.33
C GLY A 166 13.21 3.49 10.57
N ASP A 167 12.59 4.39 9.81
CA ASP A 167 11.15 4.65 9.88
C ASP A 167 10.31 3.38 9.68
N VAL A 168 10.65 2.52 8.72
CA VAL A 168 9.93 1.26 8.45
C VAL A 168 10.04 0.34 9.66
N ARG A 169 11.24 0.20 10.21
CA ARG A 169 11.48 -0.64 11.38
C ARG A 169 10.77 -0.10 12.62
N ASP A 170 10.73 1.21 12.79
CA ASP A 170 10.07 1.85 13.92
C ASP A 170 8.55 1.71 13.81
N ILE A 171 7.97 1.88 12.62
CA ILE A 171 6.54 1.61 12.39
C ILE A 171 6.20 0.14 12.63
N LEU A 172 7.05 -0.80 12.20
CA LEU A 172 6.83 -2.23 12.45
C LEU A 172 6.97 -2.61 13.94
N ARG A 173 7.84 -1.93 14.69
CA ARG A 173 8.03 -2.11 16.14
C ARG A 173 6.87 -1.53 16.95
N HIS A 174 6.40 -0.34 16.57
CA HIS A 174 5.38 0.43 17.28
C HIS A 174 3.97 0.25 16.70
N GLY A 175 3.85 -0.50 15.61
CA GLY A 175 2.59 -0.88 14.98
C GLY A 175 1.70 -1.77 15.86
N VAL A 176 2.23 -2.25 17.00
CA VAL A 176 1.48 -2.98 18.02
C VAL A 176 1.01 -2.06 19.17
N SER A 177 1.57 -0.86 19.31
CA SER A 177 1.13 0.09 20.36
C SER A 177 1.71 1.47 20.12
N VAL A 178 0.85 2.47 19.89
CA VAL A 178 1.14 3.84 20.35
C VAL A 178 -0.12 4.38 21.02
N SER A 179 -0.14 4.22 22.34
CA SER A 179 -0.96 5.04 23.22
C SER A 179 -0.58 6.50 22.99
N ILE A 180 -1.55 7.33 22.65
CA ILE A 180 -1.40 8.77 22.50
C ILE A 180 -0.87 9.32 23.85
N PRO A 181 0.23 10.09 23.89
CA PRO A 181 0.63 10.77 25.11
C PRO A 181 -0.39 11.87 25.39
N VAL A 182 -1.04 11.77 26.56
CA VAL A 182 -1.88 12.83 27.11
C VAL A 182 -0.98 14.03 27.41
N ALA A 183 -1.25 15.16 26.76
CA ALA A 183 -0.62 16.43 27.11
C ALA A 183 -1.17 16.91 28.46
N ALA A 184 -0.25 17.31 29.34
CA ALA A 184 -0.51 17.88 30.66
C ALA A 184 -1.03 19.31 30.59
#